data_AF-A0A846Y440-F1
#
_entry.id   AF-A0A846Y440-F1
#
_cell.length_a   1.000
_cell.length_b   1.000
_cell.length_c   1.000
_cell.angle_alpha   90.00
_cell.angle_beta   90.00
_cell.angle_gamma   90.00
#
_symmetry.space_group_name_H-M   'P 1'
#
loop_
_entity.id
_entity.type
_entity.pdbx_description
1 polymer ?
#
loop_
_entity_poly.entity_id
_entity_poly.type
_entity_poly.pdbx_seq_one_letter_code
_entity_poly.pdbx_strand_id
1 'polypeptide(L)'
;MVSVRRLIAAPLFSAVTVVGAAACTVEGAGSTTECKVEGCTITFDRGVDAKASVLGVDAELVSVQGNMVTLSVAGQQVTVPAGESGSADGSTVTVRQVTADQVVVDIATGIETGG
;
A
#
# COMPACT_ATOMS: atom_id res chain seq x y z
N MET A 1 48.82 -41.57 -23.03
CA MET A 1 48.78 -41.25 -21.59
C MET A 1 49.21 -39.80 -21.42
N VAL A 2 48.28 -38.89 -21.10
CA VAL A 2 48.48 -37.65 -20.32
C VAL A 2 47.07 -37.15 -20.00
N SER A 3 46.78 -37.11 -18.71
CA SER A 3 45.56 -36.62 -18.08
C SER A 3 45.73 -35.14 -17.81
N VAL A 4 44.81 -34.28 -18.26
CA VAL A 4 44.67 -32.92 -17.72
C VAL A 4 43.19 -32.55 -17.65
N ARG A 5 42.66 -32.65 -16.43
CA ARG A 5 41.44 -31.98 -15.95
C ARG A 5 41.57 -30.47 -16.20
N ARG A 6 40.64 -29.85 -16.91
CA ARG A 6 40.48 -28.38 -16.93
C ARG A 6 39.07 -27.99 -16.50
N LEU A 7 38.96 -27.83 -15.18
CA LEU A 7 38.31 -26.75 -14.45
C LEU A 7 37.11 -26.08 -15.12
N ILE A 8 35.94 -26.45 -14.61
CA ILE A 8 34.70 -25.70 -14.41
C ILE A 8 34.92 -24.18 -14.57
N ALA A 9 34.50 -23.63 -15.71
CA ALA A 9 34.30 -22.20 -15.88
C ALA A 9 32.85 -21.88 -15.48
N ALA A 10 32.66 -21.52 -14.21
CA ALA A 10 31.37 -21.06 -13.70
C ALA A 10 31.01 -19.71 -14.35
N PRO A 11 29.82 -19.55 -14.95
CA PRO A 11 29.38 -18.24 -15.39
C PRO A 11 29.11 -17.40 -14.14
N LEU A 12 29.91 -16.35 -13.95
CA LEU A 12 29.65 -15.29 -12.98
C LEU A 12 28.39 -14.55 -13.46
N PHE A 13 27.22 -15.02 -13.03
CA PHE A 13 25.98 -14.27 -13.08
C PHE A 13 26.13 -13.09 -12.11
N SER A 14 26.55 -11.95 -12.63
CA SER A 14 26.50 -10.68 -11.91
C SER A 14 25.02 -10.37 -11.63
N ALA A 15 24.59 -10.65 -10.41
CA ALA A 15 23.29 -10.28 -9.89
C ALA A 15 23.16 -8.76 -9.97
N VAL A 16 22.28 -8.29 -10.86
CA VAL A 16 21.86 -6.90 -10.90
C VAL A 16 21.00 -6.67 -9.66
N THR A 17 21.61 -6.15 -8.59
CA THR A 17 20.86 -5.70 -7.41
C THR A 17 20.20 -4.37 -7.77
N VAL A 18 19.00 -4.43 -8.35
CA VAL A 18 18.12 -3.26 -8.42
C VAL A 18 17.56 -3.05 -7.02
N VAL A 19 18.30 -2.31 -6.20
CA VAL A 19 17.76 -1.75 -4.95
C VAL A 19 17.06 -0.45 -5.32
N GLY A 20 15.95 -0.59 -6.06
CA GLY A 20 15.02 0.51 -6.28
C GLY A 20 14.11 0.56 -5.08
N ALA A 21 14.01 1.71 -4.41
CA ALA A 21 12.89 1.99 -3.51
C ALA A 21 11.61 1.75 -4.32
N ALA A 22 10.99 0.60 -4.10
CA ALA A 22 9.83 0.18 -4.86
C ALA A 22 8.66 1.05 -4.39
N ALA A 23 8.44 2.17 -5.07
CA ALA A 23 7.12 2.78 -5.10
C ALA A 23 6.21 1.79 -5.81
N CYS A 24 5.60 0.89 -5.04
CA CYS A 24 4.62 -0.04 -5.56
C CYS A 24 3.32 0.73 -5.76
N THR A 25 3.03 1.07 -7.02
CA THR A 25 1.71 1.53 -7.40
C THR A 25 0.85 0.30 -7.65
N VAL A 26 -0.24 0.14 -6.89
CA VAL A 26 -1.19 -0.95 -7.06
C VAL A 26 -2.54 -0.35 -7.45
N GLU A 27 -2.98 -0.69 -8.65
CA GLU A 27 -4.30 -0.31 -9.15
C GLU A 27 -5.29 -1.42 -8.79
N GLY A 28 -6.26 -1.09 -7.94
CA GLY A 28 -7.37 -1.95 -7.54
C GLY A 28 -8.66 -1.60 -8.26
N ALA A 29 -9.71 -2.40 -8.05
CA ALA A 29 -11.04 -2.09 -8.59
C ALA A 29 -11.58 -0.81 -7.92
N GLY A 30 -11.56 0.31 -8.64
CA GLY A 30 -12.00 1.62 -8.14
C GLY A 30 -11.09 2.23 -7.08
N SER A 31 -9.82 1.80 -7.02
CA SER A 31 -8.84 2.39 -6.10
C SER A 31 -7.46 2.46 -6.73
N THR A 32 -6.73 3.54 -6.45
CA THR A 32 -5.33 3.69 -6.81
C THR A 32 -4.51 3.81 -5.55
N THR A 33 -3.52 2.95 -5.38
CA THR A 33 -2.61 2.98 -4.23
C THR A 33 -1.21 3.39 -4.67
N GLU A 34 -0.61 4.33 -3.95
CA GLU A 34 0.79 4.71 -4.06
C GLU A 34 1.49 4.48 -2.72
N CYS A 35 2.32 3.43 -2.63
CA CYS A 35 3.06 3.13 -1.41
C CYS A 35 4.47 3.74 -1.42
N LYS A 36 4.86 4.30 -0.27
CA LYS A 36 6.22 4.74 0.07
C LYS A 36 6.68 3.97 1.32
N VAL A 37 7.94 4.18 1.70
CA VAL A 37 8.56 3.50 2.86
C VAL A 37 7.79 3.74 4.16
N GLU A 38 7.19 4.91 4.33
CA GLU A 38 6.51 5.32 5.57
C GLU A 38 4.99 5.01 5.58
N GLY A 39 4.42 4.58 4.45
CA GLY A 39 2.97 4.37 4.32
C GLY A 39 2.47 4.47 2.88
N CYS A 40 1.17 4.30 2.68
CA CYS A 40 0.53 4.31 1.37
C CYS A 40 -0.58 5.37 1.29
N THR A 41 -0.62 6.09 0.18
CA THR A 41 -1.75 6.94 -0.20
C THR A 41 -2.68 6.14 -1.08
N ILE A 42 -3.97 6.10 -0.72
CA ILE A 42 -5.01 5.39 -1.45
C ILE A 42 -6.06 6.40 -1.88
N THR A 43 -6.34 6.44 -3.17
CA THR A 43 -7.46 7.17 -3.74
C THR A 43 -8.56 6.18 -4.07
N PHE A 44 -9.70 6.28 -3.41
CA PHE A 44 -10.89 5.48 -3.66
C PHE A 44 -11.88 6.27 -4.53
N ASP A 45 -12.36 5.65 -5.61
CA ASP A 45 -13.46 6.17 -6.40
C ASP A 45 -14.79 5.95 -5.67
N ARG A 46 -15.66 6.96 -5.69
CA ARG A 46 -16.98 6.89 -5.07
C ARG A 46 -17.97 6.24 -6.03
N GLY A 47 -18.95 5.52 -5.45
CA GLY A 47 -20.03 4.89 -6.22
C GLY A 47 -19.69 3.51 -6.79
N VAL A 48 -18.54 2.96 -6.43
CA VAL A 48 -18.12 1.58 -6.72
C VAL A 48 -17.68 0.90 -5.42
N ASP A 49 -17.68 -0.44 -5.39
CA ASP A 49 -17.09 -1.24 -4.31
C ASP A 49 -15.56 -1.12 -4.36
N ALA A 50 -15.03 -0.04 -3.77
CA ALA A 50 -13.62 0.32 -3.83
C ALA A 50 -12.83 -0.35 -2.70
N LYS A 51 -11.90 -1.25 -3.07
CA LYS A 51 -11.01 -1.96 -2.15
C LYS A 51 -9.56 -1.86 -2.59
N ALA A 52 -8.64 -1.78 -1.63
CA ALA A 52 -7.21 -1.73 -1.84
C ALA A 52 -6.52 -2.65 -0.83
N SER A 53 -5.53 -3.44 -1.27
CA SER A 53 -4.71 -4.27 -0.40
C SER A 53 -3.30 -3.70 -0.39
N VAL A 54 -2.87 -3.15 0.74
CA VAL A 54 -1.64 -2.38 0.86
C VAL A 54 -0.78 -2.93 1.99
N LEU A 55 0.47 -3.29 1.68
CA LEU A 55 1.41 -3.85 2.68
C LEU A 55 0.86 -5.06 3.48
N GLY A 56 -0.07 -5.83 2.90
CA GLY A 56 -0.72 -6.96 3.56
C GLY A 56 -1.93 -6.58 4.44
N VAL A 57 -2.32 -5.31 4.47
CA VAL A 57 -3.52 -4.80 5.12
C VAL A 57 -4.57 -4.47 4.06
N ASP A 58 -5.76 -5.02 4.20
CA ASP A 58 -6.90 -4.66 3.35
C ASP A 58 -7.57 -3.39 3.87
N ALA A 59 -7.81 -2.45 2.96
CA ALA A 59 -8.52 -1.21 3.19
C ALA A 59 -9.70 -1.10 2.19
N GLU A 60 -10.90 -0.90 2.71
CA GLU A 60 -12.13 -0.82 1.93
C GLU A 60 -12.94 0.42 2.31
N LEU A 61 -13.45 1.11 1.29
CA LEU A 61 -14.36 2.24 1.48
C LEU A 61 -15.78 1.73 1.68
N VAL A 62 -16.26 1.75 2.93
CA VAL A 62 -17.58 1.24 3.29
C VAL A 62 -18.67 2.28 3.08
N SER A 63 -18.43 3.52 3.53
CA SER A 63 -19.42 4.60 3.36
C SER A 63 -18.79 5.98 3.39
N VAL A 64 -19.45 6.93 2.71
CA VAL A 64 -19.11 8.36 2.78
C VAL A 64 -20.37 9.16 2.99
N GLN A 65 -20.46 9.86 4.12
CA GLN A 65 -21.62 10.66 4.52
C GLN A 65 -21.18 12.10 4.80
N GLY A 66 -21.39 12.97 3.81
CA GLY A 66 -20.89 14.34 3.86
C GLY A 66 -19.36 14.34 3.98
N ASN A 67 -18.85 14.76 5.14
CA ASN A 67 -17.42 14.80 5.46
C ASN A 67 -16.92 13.60 6.28
N MET A 68 -17.83 12.68 6.65
CA MET A 68 -17.50 11.48 7.43
C MET A 68 -17.22 10.32 6.48
N VAL A 69 -16.07 9.66 6.66
CA VAL A 69 -15.67 8.50 5.85
C VAL A 69 -15.59 7.28 6.77
N THR A 70 -16.33 6.23 6.45
CA THR A 70 -16.22 4.94 7.11
C THR A 70 -15.37 4.02 6.24
N LEU A 71 -14.26 3.55 6.81
CA LEU A 71 -13.30 2.66 6.19
C LEU A 71 -13.28 1.35 6.97
N SER A 72 -13.12 0.23 6.29
CA SER A 72 -12.76 -1.07 6.89
C SER A 72 -11.28 -1.30 6.65
N VAL A 73 -10.48 -1.36 7.72
CA VAL A 73 -9.03 -1.58 7.66
C VAL A 73 -8.71 -2.82 8.47
N ALA A 74 -8.07 -3.81 7.84
CA ALA A 74 -7.85 -5.14 8.40
C ALA A 74 -9.15 -5.81 8.93
N GLY A 75 -10.30 -5.49 8.33
CA GLY A 75 -11.62 -5.96 8.77
C GLY A 75 -12.22 -5.21 9.97
N GLN A 76 -11.54 -4.17 10.50
CA GLN A 76 -12.08 -3.27 11.50
C GLN A 76 -12.65 -2.00 10.87
N GLN A 77 -13.90 -1.67 11.18
CA GLN A 77 -14.50 -0.42 10.72
C GLN A 77 -14.10 0.75 11.60
N VAL A 78 -13.62 1.83 10.97
CA VAL A 78 -13.30 3.10 11.59
C VAL A 78 -14.00 4.23 10.83
N THR A 79 -14.54 5.21 11.54
CA THR A 79 -15.12 6.40 10.92
C THR A 79 -14.25 7.60 11.24
N VAL A 80 -13.76 8.26 10.20
CA VAL A 80 -12.83 9.38 10.30
C VAL A 80 -13.38 10.55 9.47
N PRO A 81 -13.47 11.76 10.05
CA PRO A 81 -13.83 12.94 9.27
C PRO A 81 -12.68 13.41 8.39
N ALA A 82 -13.00 14.06 7.26
CA ALA A 82 -11.97 14.60 6.38
C ALA A 82 -11.14 15.69 7.07
N GLY A 83 -9.82 15.60 6.89
CA GLY A 83 -8.81 16.43 7.56
C GLY A 83 -8.31 15.84 8.88
N GLU A 84 -8.89 14.74 9.36
CA GLU A 84 -8.49 14.10 10.62
C GLU A 84 -7.92 12.69 10.39
N SER A 85 -7.39 12.14 11.48
CA SER A 85 -6.79 10.81 11.55
C SER A 85 -7.52 9.94 12.57
N GLY A 86 -7.73 8.68 12.22
CA GLY A 86 -8.15 7.62 13.13
C GLY A 86 -7.11 6.51 13.22
N SER A 87 -7.34 5.56 14.12
CA SER A 87 -6.53 4.36 14.24
C SER A 87 -7.41 3.12 14.12
N ALA A 88 -6.94 2.14 13.36
CA ALA A 88 -7.57 0.84 13.18
C ALA A 88 -6.50 -0.24 13.14
N ASP A 89 -6.61 -1.27 13.99
CA ASP A 89 -5.68 -2.40 14.09
C ASP A 89 -4.18 -2.02 14.11
N GLY A 90 -3.82 -0.97 14.86
CA GLY A 90 -2.42 -0.50 14.95
C GLY A 90 -1.90 0.24 13.71
N SER A 91 -2.77 0.49 12.72
CA SER A 91 -2.51 1.38 11.59
C SER A 91 -3.15 2.74 11.82
N THR A 92 -2.47 3.81 11.41
CA THR A 92 -3.01 5.17 11.40
C THR A 92 -3.60 5.47 10.03
N VAL A 93 -4.85 5.94 10.02
CA VAL A 93 -5.63 6.21 8.82
C VAL A 93 -5.99 7.68 8.81
N THR A 94 -5.52 8.42 7.82
CA THR A 94 -5.77 9.86 7.70
C THR A 94 -6.62 10.13 6.46
N VAL A 95 -7.78 10.74 6.65
CA VAL A 95 -8.63 11.15 5.52
C VAL A 95 -8.17 12.52 5.07
N ARG A 96 -7.53 12.60 3.91
CA ARG A 96 -6.99 13.86 3.42
C ARG A 96 -8.03 14.73 2.76
N GLN A 97 -8.81 14.13 1.90
CA GLN A 97 -9.74 14.86 1.06
C GLN A 97 -10.91 13.99 0.69
N VAL A 98 -12.10 14.59 0.76
CA VAL A 98 -13.34 13.99 0.28
C VAL A 98 -13.88 14.92 -0.80
N THR A 99 -14.10 14.38 -1.99
CA THR A 99 -14.72 15.10 -3.11
C THR A 99 -16.04 14.41 -3.52
N ALA A 100 -16.70 14.95 -4.53
CA ALA A 100 -17.90 14.34 -5.10
C ALA A 100 -17.61 12.95 -5.68
N ASP A 101 -16.43 12.79 -6.29
CA ASP A 101 -16.10 11.61 -7.09
C ASP A 101 -15.07 10.68 -6.42
N GLN A 102 -14.25 11.19 -5.51
CA GLN A 102 -13.10 10.45 -4.96
C GLN A 102 -12.79 10.81 -3.50
N VAL A 103 -12.21 9.86 -2.78
CA VAL A 103 -11.74 10.00 -1.40
C VAL A 103 -10.26 9.62 -1.33
N VAL A 104 -9.43 10.52 -0.81
CA VAL A 104 -7.99 10.30 -0.65
C VAL A 104 -7.68 10.02 0.82
N VAL A 105 -7.04 8.89 1.08
CA VAL A 105 -6.71 8.38 2.41
C VAL A 105 -5.25 8.02 2.47
N ASP A 106 -4.54 8.46 3.50
CA ASP A 106 -3.20 7.97 3.81
C ASP A 106 -3.29 6.91 4.91
N ILE A 107 -2.66 5.76 4.69
CA ILE A 107 -2.53 4.68 5.67
C ILE A 107 -1.06 4.49 6.00
N ALA A 108 -0.72 4.73 7.26
CA ALA A 108 0.57 4.38 7.82
C ALA A 108 0.39 3.13 8.68
N THR A 109 0.87 2.01 8.19
CA THR A 109 1.10 0.84 9.05
C THR A 109 2.34 1.16 9.88
N GLY A 110 2.32 1.03 11.21
CA GLY A 110 3.46 1.33 12.09
C GLY A 110 4.72 0.48 11.88
N ILE A 111 4.85 -0.15 10.71
CA ILE A 111 6.03 -0.83 10.23
C ILE A 111 7.04 0.25 9.79
N GLU A 112 7.84 0.71 10.74
CA GLU A 112 9.15 1.28 10.42
C GLU A 112 10.01 0.13 9.89
N THR A 113 10.04 -0.08 8.56
CA THR A 113 10.89 -1.12 7.98
C THR A 113 12.36 -0.70 8.10
N GLY A 114 13.00 -1.11 9.20
CA GLY A 114 14.45 -1.37 9.24
C GLY A 114 15.31 -0.32 9.92
N GLY A 115 15.79 -0.68 11.12
CA GLY A 115 17.13 -0.36 11.60
C GLY A 115 17.91 -1.67 11.77
#